data_AF-A0A1F3VMG6-F1
#
_entry.id   AF-A0A1F3VMG6-F1
#
_cell.length_a   1.000
_cell.length_b   1.000
_cell.length_c   1.000
_cell.angle_alpha   90.00
_cell.angle_beta   90.00
_cell.angle_gamma   90.00
#
_symmetry.space_group_name_H-M   'P 1'
#
loop_
_entity.id
_entity.type
_entity.pdbx_description
1 polymer ?
#
loop_
_entity_poly.entity_id
_entity_poly.type
_entity_poly.pdbx_seq_one_letter_code
_entity_poly.pdbx_strand_id
1 'polypeptide(L)'
;MNNENVSKQWNKINKELFDENLVVNMDSFKDSNYFYKLAMWKPETNGVRYYKSFLYFVCSTLDEGHWEILNKVRNREIGGSNHMIEYNNLKICLDYVQAALEYSFISSKFDFCSKRILEIGAGYGRTAHTIIQNSDITSYTIVDLPECLHLSQTYLKSVLNATEFTKLSFLSASEFKKSEMSFDLVINIDSMAEMDKSIVEEYLIKIGKNSLYFYAKNPVGKYQDPSLLNKNVDKEAIAFALKTGPLNQIVDIFSAEDIGKQEQLFLNAYKPKGDWEAIISAWASPWSYYWNVLYQKVN
;
A
#
# COMPACT_ATOMS: atom_id res chain seq x y z
N MET A 1 3.56 56.69 -1.67
CA MET A 1 4.57 55.66 -1.32
C MET A 1 4.94 54.95 -2.60
N ASN A 2 6.24 54.76 -2.82
CA ASN A 2 6.85 54.43 -4.10
C ASN A 2 6.26 53.16 -4.72
N ASN A 3 5.97 53.23 -6.03
CA ASN A 3 5.75 52.07 -6.90
C ASN A 3 7.02 51.21 -6.85
N GLU A 4 7.05 50.25 -5.94
CA GLU A 4 8.02 49.18 -5.95
C GLU A 4 7.88 48.43 -7.29
N ASN A 5 9.00 47.92 -7.81
CA ASN A 5 9.04 47.14 -9.05
C ASN A 5 8.30 45.81 -8.86
N VAL A 6 6.97 45.86 -8.84
CA VAL A 6 6.10 44.68 -8.74
C VAL A 6 6.28 43.86 -10.01
N SER A 7 6.56 42.56 -9.85
CA SER A 7 6.79 41.68 -11.00
C SER A 7 5.54 41.62 -11.89
N LYS A 8 5.73 41.35 -13.20
CA LYS A 8 4.60 41.17 -14.13
C LYS A 8 3.59 40.13 -13.65
N GLN A 9 4.07 39.09 -12.95
CA GLN A 9 3.23 38.07 -12.34
C GLN A 9 2.39 38.64 -11.20
N TRP A 10 2.99 39.40 -10.28
CA TRP A 10 2.25 40.04 -9.19
C TRP A 10 1.28 41.11 -9.67
N ASN A 11 1.60 41.86 -10.72
CA ASN A 11 0.65 42.79 -11.33
C ASN A 11 -0.61 42.08 -11.88
N LYS A 12 -0.43 40.89 -12.48
CA LYS A 12 -1.55 40.07 -12.95
C LYS A 12 -2.35 39.47 -11.78
N ILE A 13 -1.66 38.89 -10.80
CA ILE A 13 -2.26 38.36 -9.57
C ILE A 13 -3.09 39.45 -8.90
N ASN A 14 -2.55 40.66 -8.74
CA ASN A 14 -3.24 41.73 -8.05
C ASN A 14 -4.51 42.18 -8.77
N LYS A 15 -4.44 42.32 -10.09
CA LYS A 15 -5.61 42.66 -10.92
C LYS A 15 -6.71 41.59 -10.91
N GLU A 16 -6.35 40.33 -10.68
CA GLU A 16 -7.28 39.19 -10.65
C GLU A 16 -7.77 38.81 -9.23
N LEU A 17 -7.22 39.41 -8.18
CA LEU A 17 -7.45 38.96 -6.79
C LEU A 17 -7.80 40.04 -5.79
N PHE A 18 -7.13 41.19 -5.85
CA PHE A 18 -7.32 42.25 -4.87
C PHE A 18 -8.17 43.34 -5.54
N ASP A 19 -9.46 43.05 -5.68
CA ASP A 19 -10.47 44.10 -5.84
C ASP A 19 -10.61 44.80 -4.49
N GLU A 20 -10.57 46.13 -4.49
CA GLU A 20 -10.71 46.94 -3.27
C GLU A 20 -12.07 46.71 -2.57
N ASN A 21 -13.04 46.10 -3.25
CA ASN A 21 -14.35 45.72 -2.72
C ASN A 21 -14.46 44.25 -2.30
N LEU A 22 -13.36 43.48 -2.29
CA LEU A 22 -13.40 42.06 -1.93
C LEU A 22 -13.74 41.90 -0.44
N VAL A 23 -14.95 41.40 -0.16
CA VAL A 23 -15.35 40.98 1.19
C VAL A 23 -14.86 39.55 1.43
N VAL A 24 -13.83 39.41 2.25
CA VAL A 24 -13.30 38.10 2.67
C VAL A 24 -14.08 37.61 3.88
N ASN A 25 -14.75 36.46 3.75
CA ASN A 25 -15.30 35.76 4.91
C ASN A 25 -14.16 35.06 5.66
N MET A 26 -13.85 35.53 6.86
CA MET A 26 -12.78 34.99 7.69
C MET A 26 -13.06 33.56 8.18
N ASP A 27 -14.33 33.17 8.33
CA ASP A 27 -14.72 31.84 8.81
C ASP A 27 -14.39 30.74 7.79
N SER A 28 -14.34 31.07 6.50
CA SER A 28 -14.05 30.14 5.40
C SER A 28 -12.85 30.58 4.56
N PHE A 29 -12.00 31.47 5.10
CA PHE A 29 -10.93 32.11 4.34
C PHE A 29 -9.96 31.08 3.75
N LYS A 30 -9.54 30.10 4.55
CA LYS A 30 -8.55 29.08 4.15
C LYS A 30 -9.08 28.08 3.13
N ASP A 31 -10.40 28.01 2.96
CA ASP A 31 -11.05 27.15 1.97
C ASP A 31 -11.38 27.92 0.68
N SER A 32 -11.09 29.22 0.65
CA SER A 32 -11.39 30.07 -0.49
C SER A 32 -10.36 29.93 -1.61
N ASN A 33 -10.83 30.08 -2.86
CA ASN A 33 -9.94 30.20 -4.01
C ASN A 33 -8.96 31.37 -3.88
N TYR A 34 -9.30 32.38 -3.08
CA TYR A 34 -8.43 33.50 -2.79
C TYR A 34 -7.21 33.06 -1.97
N PHE A 35 -7.42 32.33 -0.88
CA PHE A 35 -6.32 31.80 -0.06
C PHE A 35 -5.38 30.91 -0.87
N TYR A 36 -5.89 30.04 -1.73
CA TYR A 36 -5.07 29.15 -2.55
C TYR A 36 -4.21 29.84 -3.61
N LYS A 37 -4.44 31.12 -3.91
CA LYS A 37 -3.52 31.91 -4.75
C LYS A 37 -2.39 32.56 -3.93
N LEU A 38 -2.52 32.59 -2.61
CA LEU A 38 -1.50 33.05 -1.66
C LEU A 38 -0.73 31.90 -1.01
N ALA A 39 -1.37 30.75 -0.84
CA ALA A 39 -0.79 29.56 -0.25
C ALA A 39 0.06 28.77 -1.27
N MET A 40 1.04 28.03 -0.76
CA MET A 40 1.85 27.11 -1.58
C MET A 40 1.13 25.81 -1.94
N TRP A 41 -0.11 25.63 -1.47
CA TRP A 41 -0.89 24.42 -1.61
C TRP A 41 -2.33 24.76 -2.01
N LYS A 42 -2.89 23.90 -2.87
CA LYS A 42 -4.31 23.80 -3.23
C LYS A 42 -4.68 22.32 -3.41
N PRO A 43 -5.53 21.70 -2.55
CA PRO A 43 -5.85 20.27 -2.57
C PRO A 43 -6.33 19.76 -3.93
N GLU A 44 -7.16 20.54 -4.63
CA GLU A 44 -7.95 20.06 -5.77
C GLU A 44 -7.18 20.02 -7.09
N THR A 45 -6.09 20.79 -7.22
CA THR A 45 -5.43 21.03 -8.54
C THR A 45 -3.99 20.55 -8.64
N ASN A 46 -3.40 20.02 -7.56
CA ASN A 46 -1.97 19.67 -7.50
C ASN A 46 -1.69 18.17 -7.34
N GLY A 47 -2.63 17.28 -7.72
CA GLY A 47 -2.55 15.83 -7.45
C GLY A 47 -1.20 15.18 -7.77
N VAL A 48 -0.68 15.32 -8.99
CA VAL A 48 0.63 14.74 -9.36
C VAL A 48 1.80 15.40 -8.61
N ARG A 49 1.73 16.72 -8.37
CA ARG A 49 2.76 17.43 -7.61
C ARG A 49 2.80 16.94 -6.17
N TYR A 50 1.64 16.76 -5.53
CA TYR A 50 1.55 16.21 -4.19
C TYR A 50 1.98 14.76 -4.13
N TYR A 51 1.55 13.92 -5.07
CA TYR A 51 2.00 12.55 -5.14
C TYR A 51 3.54 12.47 -5.22
N LYS A 52 4.18 13.24 -6.11
CA LYS A 52 5.65 13.23 -6.24
C LYS A 52 6.35 13.82 -5.01
N SER A 53 5.79 14.86 -4.39
CA SER A 53 6.34 15.46 -3.17
C SER A 53 6.19 14.52 -1.96
N PHE A 54 5.06 13.84 -1.86
CA PHE A 54 4.80 12.79 -0.87
C PHE A 54 5.78 11.63 -1.05
N LEU A 55 5.92 11.11 -2.28
CA LEU A 55 6.88 10.05 -2.56
C LEU A 55 8.31 10.48 -2.21
N TYR A 56 8.70 11.72 -2.52
CA TYR A 56 10.00 12.27 -2.14
C TYR A 56 10.19 12.28 -0.63
N PHE A 57 9.17 12.74 0.11
CA PHE A 57 9.18 12.73 1.57
C PHE A 57 9.31 11.30 2.12
N VAL A 58 8.52 10.34 1.62
CA VAL A 58 8.62 8.93 2.07
C VAL A 58 10.03 8.39 1.79
N CYS A 59 10.60 8.61 0.60
CA CYS A 59 11.98 8.24 0.30
C CYS A 59 12.99 8.85 1.28
N SER A 60 12.78 10.10 1.73
CA SER A 60 13.68 10.74 2.70
C SER A 60 13.64 10.13 4.11
N THR A 61 12.62 9.33 4.41
CA THR A 61 12.50 8.60 5.68
C THR A 61 13.11 7.19 5.66
N LEU A 62 13.52 6.71 4.48
CA LEU A 62 14.11 5.38 4.33
C LEU A 62 15.54 5.34 4.86
N ASP A 63 15.84 4.36 5.71
CA ASP A 63 17.20 4.05 6.17
C ASP A 63 18.03 3.28 5.13
N GLU A 64 19.31 3.05 5.44
CA GLU A 64 20.25 2.36 4.56
C GLU A 64 19.79 0.95 4.17
N GLY A 65 19.18 0.20 5.09
CA GLY A 65 18.66 -1.16 4.82
C GLY A 65 17.55 -1.15 3.76
N HIS A 66 16.65 -0.18 3.82
CA HIS A 66 15.63 0.00 2.78
C HIS A 66 16.25 0.34 1.42
N TRP A 67 17.29 1.18 1.39
CA TRP A 67 18.02 1.51 0.17
C TRP A 67 18.77 0.31 -0.41
N GLU A 68 19.37 -0.55 0.42
CA GLU A 68 19.99 -1.80 -0.03
C GLU A 68 18.97 -2.72 -0.72
N ILE A 69 17.76 -2.85 -0.14
CA ILE A 69 16.67 -3.63 -0.74
C ILE A 69 16.30 -3.06 -2.11
N LEU A 70 16.05 -1.75 -2.17
CA LEU A 70 15.67 -1.07 -3.41
C LEU A 70 16.76 -1.18 -4.49
N ASN A 71 18.04 -1.10 -4.13
CA ASN A 71 19.14 -1.23 -5.10
C ASN A 71 19.20 -2.60 -5.77
N LYS A 72 18.78 -3.67 -5.08
CA LYS A 72 18.77 -5.03 -5.63
C LYS A 72 17.62 -5.29 -6.60
N VAL A 73 16.48 -4.61 -6.42
CA VAL A 73 15.29 -4.85 -7.25
C VAL A 73 15.44 -4.19 -8.62
N ARG A 74 15.78 -4.93 -9.68
CA ARG A 74 15.99 -4.37 -11.03
C ARG A 74 14.69 -4.25 -11.83
N ASN A 75 14.75 -3.57 -12.99
CA ASN A 75 13.64 -3.50 -13.96
C ASN A 75 12.32 -2.90 -13.41
N ARG A 76 12.39 -2.05 -12.38
CA ARG A 76 11.22 -1.46 -11.69
C ARG A 76 10.41 -0.50 -12.56
N GLU A 77 11.03 0.03 -13.60
CA GLU A 77 10.45 0.97 -14.56
C GLU A 77 9.55 0.30 -15.60
N ILE A 78 9.59 -1.03 -15.73
CA ILE A 78 8.68 -1.78 -16.59
C ILE A 78 7.25 -1.59 -16.07
N GLY A 79 6.32 -1.30 -17.00
CA GLY A 79 4.93 -0.97 -16.66
C GLY A 79 4.62 0.53 -16.57
N GLY A 80 5.66 1.39 -16.55
CA GLY A 80 5.51 2.84 -16.70
C GLY A 80 6.31 3.67 -15.69
N SER A 81 6.73 4.87 -16.10
CA SER A 81 7.63 5.74 -15.31
C SER A 81 7.11 7.16 -15.07
N ASN A 82 5.92 7.50 -15.56
CA ASN A 82 5.39 8.87 -15.55
C ASN A 82 5.30 9.49 -14.13
N HIS A 83 5.04 8.64 -13.14
CA HIS A 83 4.87 9.06 -11.74
C HIS A 83 6.11 8.80 -10.88
N MET A 84 7.18 8.22 -11.43
CA MET A 84 8.43 8.05 -10.69
C MET A 84 9.09 9.39 -10.35
N ILE A 85 9.90 9.36 -9.30
CA ILE A 85 10.86 10.40 -8.95
C ILE A 85 12.28 9.82 -9.02
N GLU A 86 13.27 10.71 -9.01
CA GLU A 86 14.67 10.35 -8.83
C GLU A 86 15.11 10.74 -7.42
N TYR A 87 15.66 9.78 -6.67
CA TYR A 87 16.20 9.98 -5.33
C TYR A 87 17.41 9.06 -5.16
N ASN A 88 18.53 9.58 -4.64
CA ASN A 88 19.80 8.84 -4.52
C ASN A 88 20.23 8.15 -5.85
N ASN A 89 20.08 8.84 -6.98
CA ASN A 89 20.36 8.32 -8.33
C ASN A 89 19.53 7.07 -8.73
N LEU A 90 18.43 6.79 -8.03
CA LEU A 90 17.49 5.72 -8.36
C LEU A 90 16.15 6.31 -8.79
N LYS A 91 15.62 5.76 -9.90
CA LYS A 91 14.21 5.96 -10.26
C LYS A 91 13.33 5.07 -9.38
N ILE A 92 12.37 5.69 -8.70
CA ILE A 92 11.54 5.05 -7.69
C ILE A 92 10.08 5.46 -7.86
N CYS A 93 9.18 4.49 -7.70
CA CYS A 93 7.74 4.69 -7.52
C CYS A 93 7.34 4.24 -6.10
N LEU A 94 6.15 4.67 -5.67
CA LEU A 94 5.62 4.34 -4.34
C LEU A 94 5.48 2.84 -4.11
N ASP A 95 5.19 2.07 -5.16
CA ASP A 95 5.06 0.62 -5.10
C ASP A 95 6.31 -0.03 -4.50
N TYR A 96 7.48 0.20 -5.08
CA TYR A 96 8.71 -0.45 -4.59
C TYR A 96 9.18 0.11 -3.25
N VAL A 97 8.84 1.36 -2.92
CA VAL A 97 9.05 1.88 -1.55
C VAL A 97 8.23 1.07 -0.54
N GLN A 98 6.95 0.81 -0.84
CA GLN A 98 6.11 -0.03 0.00
C GLN A 98 6.65 -1.46 0.09
N ALA A 99 7.09 -2.04 -1.03
CA ALA A 99 7.66 -3.39 -1.05
C ALA A 99 8.94 -3.50 -0.21
N ALA A 100 9.79 -2.46 -0.21
CA ALA A 100 10.98 -2.42 0.63
C ALA A 100 10.64 -2.31 2.13
N LEU A 101 9.65 -1.49 2.48
CA LEU A 101 9.15 -1.38 3.86
C LEU A 101 8.53 -2.71 4.34
N GLU A 102 7.73 -3.35 3.49
CA GLU A 102 7.11 -4.66 3.76
C GLU A 102 8.17 -5.75 3.94
N TYR A 103 9.15 -5.83 3.03
CA TYR A 103 10.27 -6.76 3.13
C TYR A 103 11.07 -6.53 4.43
N SER A 104 11.43 -5.27 4.73
CA SER A 104 12.17 -4.91 5.95
C SER A 104 11.42 -5.34 7.21
N PHE A 105 10.12 -5.04 7.27
CA PHE A 105 9.25 -5.43 8.39
C PHE A 105 9.24 -6.94 8.62
N ILE A 106 9.02 -7.73 7.56
CA ILE A 106 9.02 -9.20 7.64
C ILE A 106 10.41 -9.72 8.03
N SER A 107 11.45 -9.25 7.34
CA SER A 107 12.82 -9.75 7.52
C SER A 107 13.40 -9.48 8.91
N SER A 108 12.83 -8.51 9.65
CA SER A 108 13.20 -8.23 11.05
C SER A 108 12.95 -9.41 12.00
N LYS A 109 12.07 -10.35 11.62
CA LYS A 109 11.66 -11.50 12.43
C LYS A 109 11.60 -12.82 11.64
N PHE A 110 11.83 -12.79 10.33
CA PHE A 110 11.74 -13.97 9.47
C PHE A 110 12.93 -14.02 8.50
N ASP A 111 13.63 -15.16 8.49
CA ASP A 111 14.68 -15.43 7.51
C ASP A 111 14.10 -16.11 6.27
N PHE A 112 14.22 -15.45 5.12
CA PHE A 112 13.74 -15.95 3.82
C PHE A 112 14.61 -17.06 3.21
N CYS A 113 15.81 -17.32 3.75
CA CYS A 113 16.73 -18.31 3.20
C CYS A 113 16.09 -19.73 3.17
N SER A 114 16.09 -20.32 1.97
CA SER A 114 15.54 -21.65 1.69
C SER A 114 14.07 -21.83 2.08
N LYS A 115 13.28 -20.74 2.07
CA LYS A 115 11.86 -20.78 2.46
C LYS A 115 10.91 -20.94 1.27
N ARG A 116 9.76 -21.57 1.53
CA ARG A 116 8.63 -21.66 0.61
C ARG A 116 7.62 -20.58 1.00
N ILE A 117 7.42 -19.62 0.11
CA ILE A 117 6.56 -18.46 0.35
C ILE A 117 5.26 -18.63 -0.44
N LEU A 118 4.15 -18.21 0.16
CA LEU A 118 2.85 -18.08 -0.49
C LEU A 118 2.40 -16.62 -0.41
N GLU A 119 1.87 -16.06 -1.48
CA GLU A 119 1.19 -14.75 -1.47
C GLU A 119 -0.24 -14.90 -1.97
N ILE A 120 -1.21 -14.43 -1.18
CA ILE A 120 -2.63 -14.43 -1.52
C ILE A 120 -3.01 -13.01 -1.96
N GLY A 121 -3.51 -12.88 -3.19
CA GLY A 121 -3.87 -11.60 -3.81
C GLY A 121 -2.62 -10.77 -4.11
N ALA A 122 -1.68 -11.31 -4.87
CA ALA A 122 -0.40 -10.65 -5.18
C ALA A 122 -0.53 -9.54 -6.23
N GLY A 123 -1.68 -9.44 -6.90
CA GLY A 123 -1.89 -8.52 -8.01
C GLY A 123 -0.88 -8.79 -9.12
N TYR A 124 -0.11 -7.77 -9.53
CA TYR A 124 0.91 -7.93 -10.56
C TYR A 124 2.23 -8.55 -10.07
N GLY A 125 2.37 -8.86 -8.76
CA GLY A 125 3.53 -9.57 -8.21
C GLY A 125 4.68 -8.68 -7.71
N ARG A 126 4.41 -7.44 -7.33
CA ARG A 126 5.42 -6.50 -6.80
C ARG A 126 6.23 -7.06 -5.63
N THR A 127 5.54 -7.64 -4.65
CA THR A 127 6.16 -8.20 -3.43
C THR A 127 7.00 -9.42 -3.79
N ALA A 128 6.46 -10.32 -4.62
CA ALA A 128 7.18 -11.46 -5.17
C ALA A 128 8.47 -11.05 -5.88
N HIS A 129 8.41 -10.03 -6.75
CA HIS A 129 9.57 -9.48 -7.43
C HIS A 129 10.64 -8.99 -6.44
N THR A 130 10.21 -8.26 -5.41
CA THR A 130 11.11 -7.72 -4.38
C THR A 130 11.77 -8.83 -3.58
N ILE A 131 11.01 -9.82 -3.09
CA ILE A 131 11.53 -10.93 -2.30
C ILE A 131 12.49 -11.80 -3.12
N ILE A 132 12.13 -12.16 -4.35
CA ILE A 132 12.96 -13.02 -5.21
C ILE A 132 14.33 -12.40 -5.50
N GLN A 133 14.42 -11.07 -5.65
CA GLN A 133 15.69 -10.40 -5.93
C GLN A 133 16.49 -10.03 -4.67
N ASN A 134 15.90 -10.16 -3.49
CA ASN A 134 16.55 -9.85 -2.22
C ASN A 134 16.88 -11.08 -1.37
N SER A 135 16.33 -12.25 -1.69
CA SER A 135 16.45 -13.45 -0.87
C SER A 135 16.66 -14.71 -1.68
N ASP A 136 17.42 -15.65 -1.13
CA ASP A 136 17.50 -16.99 -1.68
C ASP A 136 16.38 -17.89 -1.14
N ILE A 137 15.18 -17.69 -1.66
CA ILE A 137 14.02 -18.54 -1.34
C ILE A 137 14.05 -19.86 -2.14
N THR A 138 13.37 -20.88 -1.62
CA THR A 138 13.13 -22.16 -2.31
C THR A 138 12.08 -22.01 -3.40
N SER A 139 10.94 -21.39 -3.07
CA SER A 139 9.84 -21.21 -4.01
C SER A 139 8.92 -20.06 -3.60
N TYR A 140 8.21 -19.49 -4.57
CA TYR A 140 7.19 -18.47 -4.35
C TYR A 140 5.91 -18.85 -5.08
N THR A 141 4.83 -19.09 -4.34
CA THR A 141 3.52 -19.42 -4.91
C THR A 141 2.59 -18.22 -4.83
N ILE A 142 2.01 -17.82 -5.96
CA ILE A 142 1.00 -16.76 -6.03
C ILE A 142 -0.38 -17.40 -6.15
N VAL A 143 -1.30 -16.98 -5.28
CA VAL A 143 -2.73 -17.34 -5.33
C VAL A 143 -3.54 -16.10 -5.64
N ASP A 144 -4.24 -16.11 -6.78
CA ASP A 144 -5.02 -14.95 -7.22
C ASP A 144 -6.16 -15.35 -8.17
N LEU A 145 -6.95 -14.37 -8.60
CA LEU A 145 -7.94 -14.51 -9.66
C LEU A 145 -7.25 -14.72 -11.03
N PRO A 146 -7.89 -15.44 -11.98
CA PRO A 146 -7.26 -15.81 -13.26
C PRO A 146 -6.65 -14.61 -14.02
N GLU A 147 -7.33 -13.47 -14.03
CA GLU A 147 -6.90 -12.25 -14.70
C GLU A 147 -5.65 -11.66 -14.04
N CYS A 148 -5.62 -11.64 -12.70
CA CYS A 148 -4.45 -11.19 -11.93
C CYS A 148 -3.28 -12.17 -12.07
N LEU A 149 -3.52 -13.48 -12.10
CA LEU A 149 -2.48 -14.48 -12.37
C LEU A 149 -1.85 -14.26 -13.75
N HIS A 150 -2.66 -14.01 -14.78
CA HIS A 150 -2.16 -13.73 -16.13
C HIS A 150 -1.29 -12.46 -16.16
N LEU A 151 -1.75 -11.39 -15.51
CA LEU A 151 -0.98 -10.15 -15.39
C LEU A 151 0.33 -10.38 -14.63
N SER A 152 0.27 -11.05 -13.48
CA SER A 152 1.42 -11.37 -12.63
C SER A 152 2.47 -12.18 -13.38
N GLN A 153 2.06 -13.24 -14.07
CA GLN A 153 2.94 -14.06 -14.91
C GLN A 153 3.63 -13.23 -15.99
N THR A 154 2.86 -12.40 -16.69
CA THR A 154 3.39 -11.55 -17.78
C THR A 154 4.39 -10.54 -17.24
N TYR A 155 4.04 -9.85 -16.15
CA TYR A 155 4.91 -8.86 -15.53
C TYR A 155 6.18 -9.49 -14.96
N LEU A 156 6.05 -10.52 -14.11
CA LEU A 156 7.18 -11.19 -13.46
C LEU A 156 8.15 -11.80 -14.47
N LYS A 157 7.65 -12.34 -15.59
CA LYS A 157 8.49 -12.84 -16.69
C LYS A 157 9.30 -11.74 -17.37
N SER A 158 8.81 -10.49 -17.35
CA SER A 158 9.50 -9.35 -17.96
C SER A 158 10.57 -8.71 -17.05
N VAL A 159 10.40 -8.83 -15.73
CA VAL A 159 11.29 -8.18 -14.75
C VAL A 159 12.32 -9.12 -14.12
N LEU A 160 12.02 -10.43 -14.06
CA LEU A 160 12.92 -11.45 -13.52
C LEU A 160 13.77 -12.13 -14.60
N ASN A 161 14.94 -12.64 -14.22
CA ASN A 161 15.69 -13.53 -15.10
C ASN A 161 15.09 -14.95 -15.11
N ALA A 162 15.54 -15.81 -16.02
CA ALA A 162 14.98 -17.16 -16.18
C ALA A 162 15.09 -18.01 -14.90
N THR A 163 16.24 -17.99 -14.22
CA THR A 163 16.46 -18.74 -12.98
C THR A 163 15.54 -18.25 -11.86
N GLU A 164 15.40 -16.94 -11.70
CA GLU A 164 14.47 -16.33 -10.73
C GLU A 164 13.01 -16.69 -11.03
N PHE A 165 12.62 -16.62 -12.30
CA PHE A 165 11.25 -16.94 -12.71
C PHE A 165 10.89 -18.41 -12.45
N THR A 166 11.85 -19.34 -12.52
CA THR A 166 11.58 -20.76 -12.20
C THR A 166 11.20 -21.02 -10.74
N LYS A 167 11.46 -20.06 -9.83
CA LYS A 167 11.03 -20.16 -8.43
C LYS A 167 9.53 -19.92 -8.25
N LEU A 168 8.85 -19.37 -9.27
CA LEU A 168 7.44 -19.00 -9.19
C LEU A 168 6.50 -20.15 -9.56
N SER A 169 5.42 -20.29 -8.80
CA SER A 169 4.24 -21.06 -9.18
C SER A 169 2.98 -20.23 -8.99
N PHE A 170 1.94 -20.55 -9.76
CA PHE A 170 0.70 -19.77 -9.83
C PHE A 170 -0.47 -20.73 -9.65
N LEU A 171 -1.36 -20.43 -8.71
CA LEU A 171 -2.53 -21.23 -8.41
C LEU A 171 -3.77 -20.33 -8.37
N SER A 172 -4.87 -20.79 -8.94
CA SER A 172 -6.17 -20.21 -8.63
C SER A 172 -6.56 -20.49 -7.17
N ALA A 173 -7.48 -19.69 -6.63
CA ALA A 173 -8.06 -19.96 -5.31
C ALA A 173 -8.63 -21.39 -5.19
N SER A 174 -9.21 -21.91 -6.28
CA SER A 174 -9.77 -23.27 -6.32
C SER A 174 -8.73 -24.38 -6.25
N GLU A 175 -7.58 -24.19 -6.91
CA GLU A 175 -6.45 -25.12 -6.87
C GLU A 175 -5.75 -25.05 -5.52
N PHE A 176 -5.56 -23.84 -4.99
CA PHE A 176 -5.01 -23.67 -3.65
C PHE A 176 -5.90 -24.36 -2.61
N LYS A 177 -7.23 -24.20 -2.67
CA LYS A 177 -8.16 -24.87 -1.73
C LYS A 177 -7.95 -26.37 -1.67
N LYS A 178 -7.68 -27.03 -2.80
CA LYS A 178 -7.41 -28.47 -2.94
C LYS A 178 -5.96 -28.88 -2.64
N SER A 179 -5.05 -27.92 -2.53
CA SER A 179 -3.62 -28.18 -2.33
C SER A 179 -3.32 -28.56 -0.88
N GLU A 180 -2.46 -29.57 -0.70
CA GLU A 180 -1.89 -29.96 0.60
C GLU A 180 -0.48 -29.36 0.81
N MET A 181 -0.10 -28.38 -0.01
CA MET A 181 1.18 -27.68 0.14
C MET A 181 1.26 -26.99 1.50
N SER A 182 2.46 -27.05 2.10
CA SER A 182 2.82 -26.31 3.30
C SER A 182 3.83 -25.22 2.97
N PHE A 183 3.72 -24.09 3.65
CA PHE A 183 4.53 -22.90 3.41
C PHE A 183 5.18 -22.43 4.69
N ASP A 184 6.39 -21.88 4.59
CA ASP A 184 7.07 -21.31 5.75
C ASP A 184 6.46 -19.94 6.10
N LEU A 185 6.13 -19.15 5.08
CA LEU A 185 5.47 -17.85 5.23
C LEU A 185 4.33 -17.72 4.23
N VAL A 186 3.19 -17.25 4.72
CA VAL A 186 2.10 -16.75 3.90
C VAL A 186 2.04 -15.22 4.01
N ILE A 187 1.82 -14.56 2.88
CA ILE A 187 1.76 -13.10 2.75
C ILE A 187 0.36 -12.73 2.25
N ASN A 188 -0.26 -11.75 2.88
CA ASN A 188 -1.42 -11.07 2.34
C ASN A 188 -1.25 -9.55 2.47
N ILE A 189 -1.36 -8.84 1.36
CA ILE A 189 -1.27 -7.39 1.31
C ILE A 189 -2.49 -6.88 0.55
N ASP A 190 -3.33 -6.10 1.22
CA ASP A 190 -4.40 -5.31 0.63
C ASP A 190 -5.37 -6.07 -0.29
N SER A 191 -5.74 -7.30 0.09
CA SER A 191 -6.70 -8.08 -0.71
C SER A 191 -7.73 -8.80 0.14
N MET A 192 -7.39 -9.26 1.35
CA MET A 192 -8.41 -9.82 2.25
C MET A 192 -9.45 -8.78 2.69
N ALA A 193 -9.10 -7.48 2.71
CA ALA A 193 -10.06 -6.41 2.96
C ALA A 193 -11.13 -6.26 1.86
N GLU A 194 -10.92 -6.85 0.68
CA GLU A 194 -11.79 -6.80 -0.49
C GLU A 194 -12.60 -8.09 -0.69
N MET A 195 -12.33 -9.13 0.11
CA MET A 195 -13.00 -10.44 0.03
C MET A 195 -14.20 -10.52 0.96
N ASP A 196 -15.16 -11.38 0.65
CA ASP A 196 -16.21 -11.72 1.63
C ASP A 196 -15.58 -12.29 2.91
N LYS A 197 -16.14 -11.93 4.07
CA LYS A 197 -15.62 -12.35 5.37
C LYS A 197 -15.47 -13.87 5.50
N SER A 198 -16.42 -14.63 4.97
CA SER A 198 -16.36 -16.11 4.96
C SER A 198 -15.17 -16.64 4.16
N ILE A 199 -14.81 -15.99 3.05
CA ILE A 199 -13.64 -16.36 2.25
C ILE A 199 -12.35 -16.07 3.00
N VAL A 200 -12.26 -14.91 3.68
CA VAL A 200 -11.13 -14.60 4.56
C VAL A 200 -10.99 -15.65 5.67
N GLU A 201 -12.10 -16.04 6.30
CA GLU A 201 -12.11 -17.09 7.32
C GLU A 201 -11.62 -18.45 6.78
N GLU A 202 -12.01 -18.85 5.56
CA GLU A 202 -11.50 -20.05 4.90
C GLU A 202 -9.98 -19.98 4.69
N TYR A 203 -9.45 -18.84 4.24
CA TYR A 203 -8.01 -18.65 4.11
C TYR A 203 -7.30 -18.74 5.46
N LEU A 204 -7.79 -18.05 6.50
CA LEU A 204 -7.18 -18.07 7.84
C LEU A 204 -7.20 -19.46 8.48
N ILE A 205 -8.23 -20.27 8.21
CA ILE A 205 -8.26 -21.69 8.60
C ILE A 205 -7.15 -22.46 7.89
N LYS A 206 -7.01 -22.28 6.57
CA LYS A 206 -6.02 -23.02 5.77
C LYS A 206 -4.59 -22.60 6.10
N ILE A 207 -4.34 -21.30 6.30
CA ILE A 207 -3.07 -20.75 6.79
C ILE A 207 -2.72 -21.39 8.14
N GLY A 208 -3.67 -21.43 9.09
CA GLY A 208 -3.45 -22.02 10.40
C GLY A 208 -3.02 -23.50 10.37
N LYS A 209 -3.49 -24.25 9.35
CA LYS A 209 -3.12 -25.66 9.14
C LYS A 209 -1.77 -25.83 8.44
N ASN A 210 -1.51 -25.04 7.40
CA ASN A 210 -0.48 -25.34 6.41
C ASN A 210 0.68 -24.34 6.40
N SER A 211 0.84 -23.53 7.45
CA SER A 211 1.95 -22.57 7.52
C SER A 211 2.51 -22.36 8.92
N LEU A 212 3.71 -21.74 8.96
CA LEU A 212 4.43 -21.41 10.20
C LEU A 212 4.38 -19.92 10.53
N TYR A 213 4.39 -19.06 9.51
CA TYR A 213 4.29 -17.60 9.64
C TYR A 213 3.20 -17.05 8.72
N PHE A 214 2.56 -15.96 9.15
CA PHE A 214 1.60 -15.22 8.34
C PHE A 214 1.82 -13.72 8.49
N TYR A 215 2.14 -13.05 7.38
CA TYR A 215 2.20 -11.60 7.31
C TYR A 215 0.91 -11.05 6.71
N ALA A 216 0.29 -10.09 7.39
CA ALA A 216 -0.86 -9.36 6.89
C ALA A 216 -0.60 -7.85 6.92
N LYS A 217 -0.88 -7.18 5.79
CA LYS A 217 -0.96 -5.72 5.65
C LYS A 217 -2.31 -5.35 5.05
N ASN A 218 -3.20 -4.78 5.84
CA ASN A 218 -4.54 -4.40 5.37
C ASN A 218 -5.01 -3.11 6.07
N PRO A 219 -6.09 -2.46 5.58
CA PRO A 219 -6.77 -1.41 6.31
C PRO A 219 -7.24 -1.84 7.70
N VAL A 220 -7.20 -0.94 8.68
CA VAL A 220 -7.71 -1.17 10.04
C VAL A 220 -9.23 -1.07 10.15
N GLY A 221 -9.89 -0.69 9.07
CA GLY A 221 -11.34 -0.55 8.97
C GLY A 221 -11.72 0.04 7.62
N LYS A 222 -12.99 0.39 7.48
CA LYS A 222 -13.52 1.11 6.32
C LYS A 222 -13.51 2.61 6.61
N TYR A 223 -13.63 3.41 5.57
CA TYR A 223 -13.69 4.86 5.72
C TYR A 223 -14.67 5.45 4.72
N GLN A 224 -15.20 6.62 5.07
CA GLN A 224 -16.09 7.37 4.20
C GLN A 224 -15.83 8.85 4.41
N ASP A 225 -15.12 9.45 3.46
CA ASP A 225 -14.87 10.89 3.43
C ASP A 225 -15.44 11.46 2.12
N PRO A 226 -16.48 12.32 2.18
CA PRO A 226 -17.06 12.96 1.00
C PRO A 226 -16.06 13.75 0.16
N SER A 227 -14.99 14.27 0.75
CA SER A 227 -13.94 15.03 0.05
C SER A 227 -13.08 14.17 -0.86
N LEU A 228 -13.02 12.85 -0.61
CA LEU A 228 -12.29 11.89 -1.43
C LEU A 228 -13.14 11.32 -2.59
N LEU A 229 -14.43 11.67 -2.65
CA LEU A 229 -15.34 11.16 -3.67
C LEU A 229 -15.14 11.89 -5.00
N ASN A 230 -14.86 11.11 -6.05
CA ASN A 230 -14.85 11.63 -7.41
C ASN A 230 -16.29 12.00 -7.87
N LYS A 231 -16.39 12.90 -8.86
CA LYS A 231 -17.70 13.33 -9.41
C LYS A 231 -18.53 12.20 -10.04
N ASN A 232 -17.90 11.08 -10.40
CA ASN A 232 -18.51 9.90 -11.04
C ASN A 232 -18.44 8.66 -10.15
N VAL A 233 -18.75 8.80 -8.86
CA VAL A 233 -18.68 7.70 -7.90
C VAL A 233 -19.81 6.69 -8.13
N ASP A 234 -19.43 5.43 -8.30
CA ASP A 234 -20.34 4.29 -8.27
C ASP A 234 -20.76 4.00 -6.82
N LYS A 235 -22.02 4.29 -6.51
CA LYS A 235 -22.58 4.11 -5.17
C LYS A 235 -22.70 2.62 -4.80
N GLU A 236 -22.90 1.74 -5.77
CA GLU A 236 -22.99 0.30 -5.51
C GLU A 236 -21.60 -0.25 -5.16
N ALA A 237 -20.56 0.18 -5.89
CA ALA A 237 -19.18 -0.18 -5.57
C ALA A 237 -18.77 0.28 -4.15
N ILE A 238 -19.16 1.48 -3.72
CA ILE A 238 -18.92 1.93 -2.33
C ILE A 238 -19.68 1.04 -1.35
N ALA A 239 -20.97 0.79 -1.58
CA ALA A 239 -21.78 -0.03 -0.69
C ALA A 239 -21.22 -1.45 -0.56
N PHE A 240 -20.64 -2.00 -1.63
CA PHE A 240 -19.93 -3.28 -1.61
C PHE A 240 -18.62 -3.19 -0.83
N ALA A 241 -17.78 -2.20 -1.11
CA ALA A 241 -16.51 -1.98 -0.42
C ALA A 241 -16.67 -1.82 1.09
N LEU A 242 -17.76 -1.21 1.56
CA LEU A 242 -18.05 -1.07 3.00
C LEU A 242 -18.42 -2.41 3.67
N LYS A 243 -18.87 -3.41 2.91
CA LYS A 243 -19.35 -4.71 3.42
C LYS A 243 -18.33 -5.84 3.30
N THR A 244 -17.30 -5.70 2.46
CA THR A 244 -16.23 -6.69 2.31
C THR A 244 -15.18 -6.60 3.41
N GLY A 245 -14.38 -7.65 3.56
CA GLY A 245 -13.31 -7.75 4.54
C GLY A 245 -13.79 -8.13 5.94
N PRO A 246 -12.85 -8.44 6.84
CA PRO A 246 -13.17 -8.83 8.21
C PRO A 246 -13.44 -7.64 9.14
N LEU A 247 -13.08 -6.42 8.72
CA LEU A 247 -13.22 -5.15 9.45
C LEU A 247 -14.10 -4.18 8.66
N ASN A 248 -15.33 -3.95 9.13
CA ASN A 248 -16.34 -3.12 8.46
C ASN A 248 -16.66 -1.81 9.19
N GLN A 249 -16.07 -1.60 10.36
CA GLN A 249 -16.25 -0.38 11.14
C GLN A 249 -15.71 0.83 10.37
N ILE A 250 -16.43 1.95 10.45
CA ILE A 250 -15.98 3.21 9.87
C ILE A 250 -14.96 3.85 10.81
N VAL A 251 -13.80 4.21 10.25
CA VAL A 251 -12.66 4.81 10.93
C VAL A 251 -12.35 6.14 10.27
N ASP A 252 -12.11 7.18 11.06
CA ASP A 252 -11.51 8.41 10.55
C ASP A 252 -10.02 8.16 10.27
N ILE A 253 -9.70 8.03 8.98
CA ILE A 253 -8.33 7.75 8.53
C ILE A 253 -7.38 8.93 8.71
N PHE A 254 -7.86 10.09 9.13
CA PHE A 254 -7.06 11.26 9.46
C PHE A 254 -6.91 11.46 10.98
N SER A 255 -7.49 10.58 11.79
CA SER A 255 -7.40 10.60 13.26
C SER A 255 -6.49 9.49 13.78
N ALA A 256 -5.32 9.86 14.32
CA ALA A 256 -4.39 8.91 14.94
C ALA A 256 -5.02 8.17 16.13
N GLU A 257 -5.92 8.82 16.86
CA GLU A 257 -6.64 8.22 17.99
C GLU A 257 -7.58 7.11 17.49
N ASP A 258 -8.34 7.37 16.43
CA ASP A 258 -9.29 6.39 15.91
C ASP A 258 -8.60 5.20 15.27
N ILE A 259 -7.49 5.42 14.57
CA ILE A 259 -6.62 4.36 14.05
C ILE A 259 -6.07 3.51 15.19
N GLY A 260 -5.55 4.14 16.26
CA GLY A 260 -5.00 3.44 17.43
C GLY A 260 -6.03 2.53 18.13
N LYS A 261 -7.31 2.94 18.19
CA LYS A 261 -8.40 2.11 18.74
C LYS A 261 -8.63 0.83 17.93
N GLN A 262 -8.22 0.77 16.66
CA GLN A 262 -8.45 -0.39 15.80
C GLN A 262 -7.35 -1.44 15.86
N GLU A 263 -6.20 -1.15 16.47
CA GLU A 263 -5.05 -2.07 16.46
C GLU A 263 -5.44 -3.48 16.94
N GLN A 264 -6.05 -3.60 18.12
CA GLN A 264 -6.40 -4.91 18.67
C GLN A 264 -7.48 -5.62 17.85
N LEU A 265 -8.41 -4.87 17.23
CA LEU A 265 -9.43 -5.43 16.35
C LEU A 265 -8.78 -5.99 15.09
N PHE A 266 -7.82 -5.27 14.51
CA PHE A 266 -7.03 -5.73 13.38
C PHE A 266 -6.27 -7.01 13.70
N LEU A 267 -5.57 -7.05 14.83
CA LEU A 267 -4.82 -8.23 15.27
C LEU A 267 -5.74 -9.46 15.46
N ASN A 268 -6.95 -9.26 15.97
CA ASN A 268 -7.89 -10.36 16.17
C ASN A 268 -8.53 -10.82 14.86
N ALA A 269 -8.81 -9.89 13.94
CA ALA A 269 -9.50 -10.17 12.68
C ALA A 269 -8.67 -10.98 11.69
N TYR A 270 -7.35 -10.73 11.64
CA TYR A 270 -6.43 -11.39 10.71
C TYR A 270 -5.65 -12.56 11.33
N LYS A 271 -5.84 -12.87 12.62
CA LYS A 271 -5.14 -13.98 13.26
C LYS A 271 -5.57 -15.33 12.65
N PRO A 272 -4.62 -16.18 12.18
CA PRO A 272 -4.95 -17.52 11.71
C PRO A 272 -5.61 -18.36 12.80
N LYS A 273 -6.44 -19.35 12.40
CA LYS A 273 -7.08 -20.24 13.38
C LYS A 273 -6.07 -21.21 14.00
N GLY A 274 -6.18 -21.41 15.32
CA GLY A 274 -5.27 -22.22 16.12
C GLY A 274 -4.38 -21.38 17.02
N ASP A 275 -3.30 -21.98 17.53
CA ASP A 275 -2.36 -21.33 18.43
C ASP A 275 -1.34 -20.50 17.65
N TRP A 276 -1.62 -19.20 17.55
CA TRP A 276 -0.80 -18.22 16.86
C TRP A 276 -0.62 -16.97 17.74
N GLU A 277 0.52 -16.33 17.62
CA GLU A 277 0.80 -15.06 18.29
C GLU A 277 1.31 -14.02 17.30
N ALA A 278 0.98 -12.74 17.55
CA ALA A 278 1.56 -11.63 16.82
C ALA A 278 2.95 -11.35 17.40
N ILE A 279 4.01 -11.61 16.62
CA ILE A 279 5.39 -11.43 17.09
C ILE A 279 5.91 -10.01 16.83
N ILE A 280 5.30 -9.32 15.87
CA ILE A 280 5.49 -7.89 15.64
C ILE A 280 4.25 -7.33 14.94
N SER A 281 3.82 -6.14 15.36
CA SER A 281 2.78 -5.34 14.72
C SER A 281 3.14 -3.88 14.76
N ALA A 282 2.78 -3.14 13.71
CA ALA A 282 2.99 -1.69 13.65
C ALA A 282 2.12 -1.05 12.58
N TRP A 283 1.99 0.27 12.67
CA TRP A 283 1.46 1.10 11.59
C TRP A 283 2.23 0.85 10.28
N ALA A 284 1.48 0.66 9.19
CA ALA A 284 2.05 0.45 7.86
C ALA A 284 2.21 1.78 7.12
N SER A 285 3.31 2.48 7.41
CA SER A 285 3.70 3.69 6.70
C SER A 285 3.72 3.48 5.17
N PRO A 286 3.32 4.47 4.36
CA PRO A 286 2.92 5.83 4.76
C PRO A 286 1.41 6.04 4.90
N TRP A 287 0.58 5.02 4.68
CA TRP A 287 -0.87 5.15 4.73
C TRP A 287 -1.35 5.08 6.17
N SER A 288 -1.95 6.17 6.67
CA SER A 288 -2.38 6.30 8.07
C SER A 288 -3.23 5.14 8.57
N TYR A 289 -4.07 4.56 7.72
CA TYR A 289 -5.08 3.57 8.08
C TYR A 289 -4.71 2.12 7.72
N TYR A 290 -3.47 1.85 7.29
CA TYR A 290 -2.98 0.47 7.13
C TYR A 290 -2.18 0.02 8.35
N TRP A 291 -2.28 -1.27 8.66
CA TRP A 291 -1.51 -1.90 9.72
C TRP A 291 -0.81 -3.15 9.21
N ASN A 292 0.39 -3.39 9.74
CA ASN A 292 1.19 -4.59 9.48
C ASN A 292 1.20 -5.47 10.70
N VAL A 293 1.18 -6.78 10.48
CA VAL A 293 1.40 -7.78 11.52
C VAL A 293 2.09 -8.99 10.93
N LEU A 294 3.04 -9.54 11.66
CA LEU A 294 3.57 -10.87 11.41
C LEU A 294 3.16 -11.76 12.57
N TYR A 295 2.42 -12.81 12.25
CA TYR A 295 2.06 -13.87 13.17
C TYR A 295 3.02 -15.05 13.03
N GLN A 296 3.23 -15.76 14.15
CA GLN A 296 3.93 -17.02 14.20
C GLN A 296 3.05 -18.07 14.89
N LYS A 297 3.08 -19.30 14.37
CA LYS A 297 2.43 -20.44 15.00
C LYS A 297 3.18 -20.83 16.28
N VAL A 298 2.45 -20.93 17.38
CA VAL A 298 2.97 -21.41 18.67
C VAL A 298 2.98 -22.94 18.61
N ASN A 299 4.14 -23.54 18.85
CA ASN A 299 4.29 -24.99 18.92
C ASN A 299 3.84 -25.55 20.27
#